data_AF-A0A157PB78-F1
#
_entry.id   AF-A0A157PB78-F1
#
_cell.length_a   1.000
_cell.length_b   1.000
_cell.length_c   1.000
_cell.angle_alpha   90.00
_cell.angle_beta   90.00
_cell.angle_gamma   90.00
#
_symmetry.space_group_name_H-M   'P 1'
#
loop_
_entity.id
_entity.type
_entity.pdbx_description
1 polymer ?
#
loop_
_entity_poly.entity_id
_entity_poly.type
_entity_poly.pdbx_seq_one_letter_code
_entity_poly.pdbx_strand_id
1 'polypeptide(L)'
;MRKSELLGLTWSNVDLDKRTAYLPMTKNGTARVVPLSSRAVDILKQLPRCESRQVFPMTVMALDQSFRRAKQRAGLQDFHFHDLRHMATTKLAEKLPNVIELAAVTGHRTVHMLKRYYHPSAELLARKLD
;
A
#
# COMPACT_ATOMS: atom_id res chain seq x y z
N MET A 1 0.96 1.19 -1.64
CA MET A 1 1.07 2.44 -2.44
C MET A 1 2.53 2.67 -2.85
N ARG A 2 2.78 3.43 -3.91
CA ARG A 2 4.12 3.92 -4.28
C ARG A 2 4.46 5.16 -3.45
N LYS A 3 5.74 5.52 -3.38
CA LYS A 3 6.22 6.71 -2.64
C LYS A 3 5.52 8.00 -3.07
N SER A 4 5.43 8.24 -4.37
CA SER A 4 4.75 9.43 -4.93
C SER A 4 3.24 9.45 -4.67
N GLU A 5 2.59 8.28 -4.67
CA GLU A 5 1.16 8.16 -4.35
C GLU A 5 0.89 8.52 -2.89
N LEU A 6 1.78 8.12 -1.98
CA LEU A 6 1.67 8.44 -0.56
C LEU A 6 1.80 9.94 -0.30
N LEU A 7 2.80 10.58 -0.90
CA LEU A 7 3.05 12.02 -0.74
C LEU A 7 2.03 12.90 -1.48
N GLY A 8 1.42 12.38 -2.54
CA GLY A 8 0.33 13.04 -3.26
C GLY A 8 -1.05 12.89 -2.61
N LEU A 9 -1.17 12.10 -1.54
CA LEU A 9 -2.46 11.81 -0.91
C LEU A 9 -3.00 13.04 -0.17
N THR A 10 -4.27 13.38 -0.43
CA THR A 10 -4.99 14.48 0.22
C THR A 10 -6.14 13.97 1.07
N TRP A 11 -6.50 14.72 2.11
CA TRP A 11 -7.63 14.34 2.99
C TRP A 11 -8.95 14.22 2.23
N SER A 12 -9.16 15.02 1.18
CA SER A 12 -10.34 14.94 0.30
C SER A 12 -10.47 13.59 -0.43
N ASN A 13 -9.37 12.84 -0.54
CA ASN A 13 -9.35 11.55 -1.22
C ASN A 13 -9.34 10.37 -0.24
N VAL A 14 -9.44 10.63 1.07
CA VAL A 14 -9.45 9.59 2.11
C VAL A 14 -10.83 9.54 2.74
N ASP A 15 -11.48 8.41 2.59
CA ASP A 15 -12.74 8.08 3.26
C ASP A 15 -12.43 7.07 4.38
N LEU A 16 -12.43 7.57 5.63
CA LEU A 16 -12.09 6.75 6.80
C LEU A 16 -13.23 5.81 7.21
N ASP A 17 -14.47 6.13 6.84
CA ASP A 17 -15.65 5.32 7.17
C ASP A 17 -15.75 4.13 6.22
N LYS A 18 -15.58 4.38 4.90
CA LYS A 18 -15.48 3.31 3.89
C LYS A 18 -14.11 2.62 3.91
N ARG A 19 -13.13 3.16 4.63
CA ARG A 19 -11.75 2.68 4.72
C ARG A 19 -11.09 2.59 3.35
N THR A 20 -11.20 3.66 2.57
CA THR A 20 -10.66 3.73 1.21
C THR A 20 -9.88 5.00 0.97
N ALA A 21 -8.84 4.90 0.15
CA ALA A 21 -8.10 6.05 -0.36
C ALA A 21 -8.18 6.08 -1.89
N TYR A 22 -8.69 7.17 -2.44
CA TYR A 22 -8.69 7.44 -3.86
C TYR A 22 -7.32 7.99 -4.29
N LEU A 23 -6.72 7.40 -5.32
CA LEU A 23 -5.46 7.85 -5.89
C LEU A 23 -5.72 8.46 -7.27
N PRO A 24 -5.87 9.81 -7.35
CA PRO A 24 -5.98 10.48 -8.63
C PRO A 24 -4.67 10.31 -9.41
N MET A 25 -4.81 10.14 -10.72
CA MET A 25 -3.77 9.93 -11.75
C MET A 25 -2.31 10.17 -11.31
N THR A 26 -1.48 9.12 -11.39
CA THR A 26 -0.03 9.29 -11.34
C THR A 26 0.53 9.39 -12.75
N LYS A 27 1.70 10.01 -12.93
CA LYS A 27 2.38 10.30 -14.21
C LYS A 27 2.52 9.11 -15.20
N ASN A 28 2.15 7.89 -14.81
CA ASN A 28 2.12 6.70 -15.66
C ASN A 28 0.93 5.74 -15.33
N GLY A 29 -0.06 6.07 -14.50
CA GLY A 29 -0.99 5.07 -13.95
C GLY A 29 -2.48 5.44 -14.06
N THR A 30 -3.33 4.41 -14.16
CA THR A 30 -4.78 4.54 -14.04
C THR A 30 -5.18 4.97 -12.63
N ALA A 31 -6.25 5.77 -12.54
CA ALA A 31 -6.87 6.10 -11.26
C ALA A 31 -7.35 4.81 -10.59
N ARG A 32 -7.25 4.74 -9.26
CA ARG A 32 -7.76 3.59 -8.51
C ARG A 32 -8.08 3.96 -7.07
N VAL A 33 -8.93 3.13 -6.48
CA VAL A 33 -9.25 3.15 -5.06
C VAL A 33 -8.47 2.05 -4.36
N VAL A 34 -7.80 2.37 -3.27
CA VAL A 34 -7.02 1.42 -2.47
C VAL A 34 -7.72 1.23 -1.12
N PRO A 35 -8.03 -0.01 -0.69
CA PRO A 35 -8.56 -0.25 0.63
C PRO A 35 -7.49 -0.01 1.70
N LEU A 36 -7.94 0.50 2.84
CA LEU A 36 -7.12 0.78 4.01
C LEU A 36 -7.39 -0.30 5.06
N SER A 37 -6.31 -0.86 5.64
CA SER A 37 -6.46 -1.74 6.80
C SER A 37 -6.96 -0.96 8.01
N SER A 38 -7.57 -1.65 8.98
CA SER A 38 -8.02 -1.03 10.24
C SER A 38 -6.88 -0.26 10.91
N ARG A 39 -5.68 -0.86 10.96
CA ARG A 39 -4.46 -0.21 11.48
C ARG A 39 -4.08 1.06 10.71
N ALA A 40 -4.23 1.07 9.38
CA ALA A 40 -3.96 2.28 8.60
C ALA A 40 -4.96 3.39 8.94
N VAL A 41 -6.24 3.04 9.11
CA VAL A 41 -7.29 3.99 9.54
C VAL A 41 -7.00 4.55 10.93
N ASP A 42 -6.60 3.70 11.89
CA ASP A 42 -6.26 4.14 13.24
C ASP A 42 -5.09 5.13 13.24
N ILE A 43 -4.05 4.86 12.44
CA ILE A 43 -2.92 5.78 12.26
C ILE A 43 -3.40 7.10 11.66
N LEU A 44 -4.22 7.06 10.59
CA LEU A 44 -4.73 8.25 9.92
C LEU A 44 -5.62 9.10 10.84
N LYS A 45 -6.41 8.47 11.72
CA LYS A 45 -7.24 9.17 12.72
C LYS A 45 -6.41 9.94 13.74
N GLN A 46 -5.19 9.50 14.03
CA GLN A 46 -4.28 10.16 14.97
C GLN A 46 -3.47 11.30 14.34
N LEU A 47 -3.45 11.40 13.01
CA LEU A 47 -2.73 12.48 12.34
C LEU A 47 -3.48 13.81 12.52
N PRO A 48 -2.77 14.91 12.80
CA PRO A 48 -3.38 16.21 12.83
C PRO A 48 -3.95 16.54 11.45
N ARG A 49 -5.20 17.03 11.41
CA ARG A 49 -5.76 17.64 10.22
C ARG A 49 -5.29 19.09 10.17
N CYS A 50 -4.03 19.27 9.78
CA CYS A 50 -3.44 20.59 9.56
C CYS A 50 -4.23 21.36 8.50
N GLU A 51 -4.02 22.68 8.38
CA GLU A 51 -4.54 23.47 7.25
C GLU A 51 -4.07 22.96 5.88
N SER A 52 -3.00 22.16 5.85
CA SER A 52 -2.54 21.52 4.62
C SER A 52 -3.55 20.49 4.10
N ARG A 53 -3.84 20.59 2.80
CA ARG A 53 -4.68 19.64 2.06
C ARG A 53 -4.09 18.22 2.04
N GLN A 54 -2.77 18.08 2.17
CA GLN A 54 -2.07 16.79 2.10
C GLN A 54 -2.16 16.03 3.42
N VAL A 55 -2.32 14.71 3.34
CA VAL A 55 -2.28 13.82 4.52
C VAL A 55 -0.88 13.81 5.14
N PHE A 56 0.15 13.82 4.29
CA PHE A 56 1.55 13.84 4.69
C PHE A 56 2.22 15.09 4.09
N PRO A 57 2.17 16.24 4.78
CA PRO A 57 2.74 17.50 4.28
C PRO A 57 4.26 17.51 4.42
N MET A 58 4.95 16.65 3.67
CA MET A 58 6.40 16.53 3.68
C MET A 58 6.98 16.27 2.30
N THR A 59 8.25 16.67 2.12
CA THR A 59 8.98 16.46 0.87
C THR A 59 9.47 15.01 0.74
N VAL A 60 9.84 14.61 -0.49
CA VAL A 60 10.46 13.30 -0.76
C VAL A 60 11.73 13.12 0.09
N MET A 61 12.56 14.18 0.21
CA MET A 61 13.78 14.13 1.01
C MET A 61 13.49 13.91 2.50
N ALA A 62 12.47 14.57 3.05
CA ALA A 62 12.07 14.40 4.45
C ALA A 62 11.54 12.99 4.72
N LEU A 63 10.78 12.41 3.78
CA LEU A 63 10.34 11.01 3.85
C LEU A 63 11.54 10.06 3.83
N ASP A 64 12.49 10.26 2.91
CA ASP A 64 13.66 9.39 2.76
C ASP A 64 14.58 9.44 3.99
N GLN A 65 14.79 10.62 4.56
CA GLN A 65 15.53 10.78 5.80
C GLN A 65 14.82 10.10 6.98
N SER A 66 13.50 10.25 7.09
CA SER A 66 12.70 9.63 8.15
C SER A 66 12.69 8.10 8.01
N PHE A 67 12.56 7.59 6.79
CA PHE A 67 12.66 6.15 6.50
C PHE A 67 14.05 5.61 6.83
N ARG A 68 15.14 6.31 6.46
CA ARG A 68 16.51 5.91 6.80
C ARG A 68 16.71 5.81 8.31
N ARG A 69 16.22 6.78 9.08
CA ARG A 69 16.28 6.76 10.55
C ARG A 69 15.48 5.59 11.13
N ALA A 70 14.27 5.33 10.63
CA ALA A 70 13.47 4.18 11.05
C ALA A 70 14.17 2.85 10.75
N LYS A 71 14.76 2.72 9.55
CA LYS A 71 15.53 1.55 9.13
C LYS A 71 16.72 1.27 10.06
N GLN A 72 17.49 2.31 10.39
CA GLN A 72 18.63 2.22 11.30
C GLN A 72 18.20 1.79 12.71
N ARG A 73 17.13 2.39 13.25
CA ARG A 73 16.57 2.02 14.56
C ARG A 73 16.06 0.57 14.60
N ALA A 74 15.57 0.06 13.47
CA ALA A 74 15.10 -1.32 13.34
C ALA A 74 16.24 -2.33 13.04
N GLY A 75 17.49 -1.87 12.88
CA GLY A 75 18.63 -2.75 12.57
C GLY A 75 18.58 -3.37 11.16
N LEU A 76 17.79 -2.81 10.23
CA LEU A 76 17.59 -3.38 8.91
C LEU A 76 18.71 -2.96 7.93
N GLN A 77 19.35 -3.95 7.30
CA GLN A 77 20.33 -3.75 6.23
C GLN A 77 19.70 -4.02 4.86
N ASP A 78 20.23 -3.40 3.81
CA ASP A 78 19.77 -3.55 2.41
C ASP A 78 18.25 -3.41 2.16
N PHE A 79 17.55 -2.69 3.05
CA PHE A 79 16.11 -2.48 2.95
C PHE A 79 15.77 -1.11 2.35
N HIS A 80 14.91 -1.09 1.33
CA HIS A 80 14.49 0.08 0.57
C HIS A 80 13.00 0.37 0.76
N PHE A 81 12.58 1.60 0.47
CA PHE A 81 11.17 1.99 0.67
C PHE A 81 10.19 1.16 -0.18
N HIS A 82 10.61 0.74 -1.38
CA HIS A 82 9.75 -0.07 -2.26
C HIS A 82 9.55 -1.49 -1.73
N ASP A 83 10.43 -1.99 -0.86
CA ASP A 83 10.29 -3.31 -0.22
C ASP A 83 9.08 -3.38 0.70
N LEU A 84 8.66 -2.25 1.28
CA LEU A 84 7.40 -2.18 2.03
C LEU A 84 6.21 -2.62 1.17
N ARG A 85 6.20 -2.22 -0.11
CA ARG A 85 5.15 -2.63 -1.05
C ARG A 85 5.29 -4.10 -1.44
N HIS A 86 6.51 -4.60 -1.61
CA HIS A 86 6.77 -6.03 -1.84
C HIS A 86 6.23 -6.88 -0.68
N MET A 87 6.63 -6.57 0.55
CA MET A 87 6.18 -7.27 1.75
C MET A 87 4.66 -7.21 1.93
N ALA A 88 4.05 -6.03 1.73
CA ALA A 88 2.60 -5.89 1.81
C ALA A 88 1.89 -6.75 0.75
N THR A 89 2.44 -6.85 -0.46
CA THR A 89 1.88 -7.67 -1.53
C THR A 89 1.95 -9.16 -1.18
N THR A 90 3.08 -9.64 -0.66
CA THR A 90 3.22 -11.04 -0.19
C THR A 90 2.19 -11.37 0.88
N LYS A 91 2.09 -10.55 1.94
CA LYS A 91 1.13 -10.76 3.03
C LYS A 91 -0.32 -10.68 2.58
N LEU A 92 -0.62 -9.85 1.59
CA LEU A 92 -1.96 -9.75 1.02
C LEU A 92 -2.28 -10.94 0.11
N ALA A 93 -1.30 -11.54 -0.57
CA ALA A 93 -1.53 -12.71 -1.43
C ALA A 93 -2.04 -13.93 -0.63
N GLU A 94 -1.63 -14.05 0.63
CA GLU A 94 -2.14 -15.08 1.56
C GLU A 94 -3.63 -14.86 1.91
N LYS A 95 -4.08 -13.61 1.96
CA LYS A 95 -5.45 -13.23 2.35
C LYS A 95 -6.40 -13.05 1.17
N LEU A 96 -5.85 -12.63 0.03
CA LEU A 96 -6.54 -12.36 -1.23
C LEU A 96 -5.97 -13.32 -2.29
N PRO A 97 -6.38 -14.59 -2.25
CA PRO A 97 -5.86 -15.58 -3.19
C PRO A 97 -6.42 -15.36 -4.61
N ASN A 98 -7.40 -14.48 -4.80
CA ASN A 98 -7.78 -14.03 -6.13
C ASN A 98 -6.75 -13.00 -6.63
N VAL A 99 -5.98 -13.36 -7.65
CA VAL A 99 -4.90 -12.51 -8.17
C VAL A 99 -5.45 -11.21 -8.79
N ILE A 100 -6.69 -11.19 -9.27
CA ILE A 100 -7.34 -9.98 -9.81
C ILE A 100 -7.64 -9.01 -8.68
N GLU A 101 -8.19 -9.49 -7.56
CA GLU A 101 -8.41 -8.67 -6.36
C GLU A 101 -7.09 -8.16 -5.80
N LEU A 102 -6.07 -9.03 -5.72
CA LEU A 102 -4.73 -8.64 -5.30
C LEU A 102 -4.16 -7.54 -6.22
N ALA A 103 -4.36 -7.63 -7.53
CA ALA A 103 -3.94 -6.61 -8.50
C ALA A 103 -4.65 -5.27 -8.27
N ALA A 104 -5.95 -5.29 -8.02
CA ALA A 104 -6.73 -4.10 -7.73
C ALA A 104 -6.24 -3.40 -6.45
N VAL A 105 -6.04 -4.15 -5.37
CA VAL A 105 -5.60 -3.61 -4.07
C VAL A 105 -4.16 -3.09 -4.14
N THR A 106 -3.26 -3.88 -4.74
CA THR A 106 -1.84 -3.53 -4.76
C THR A 106 -1.55 -2.48 -5.82
N GLY A 107 -2.31 -2.42 -6.91
CA GLY A 107 -2.11 -1.51 -8.04
C GLY A 107 -1.06 -2.00 -9.03
N HIS A 108 -0.99 -3.31 -9.29
CA HIS A 108 -0.17 -3.88 -10.36
C HIS A 108 -0.96 -3.85 -11.67
N ARG A 109 -0.32 -3.39 -12.76
CA ARG A 109 -0.99 -3.28 -14.07
C ARG A 109 -1.26 -4.63 -14.73
N THR A 110 -0.36 -5.59 -14.54
CA THR A 110 -0.46 -6.92 -15.12
C THR A 110 -0.41 -7.96 -14.02
N VAL A 111 -1.27 -8.96 -14.15
CA VAL A 111 -1.33 -10.14 -13.26
C VAL A 111 0.01 -10.90 -13.27
N HIS A 112 0.73 -10.85 -14.40
CA HIS A 112 2.05 -11.47 -14.51
C HIS A 112 3.04 -10.98 -13.44
N MET A 113 3.02 -9.68 -13.10
CA MET A 113 3.88 -9.12 -12.04
C MET A 113 3.55 -9.66 -10.64
N LEU A 114 2.35 -10.21 -10.44
CA LEU A 114 1.90 -10.77 -9.16
C LEU A 114 2.18 -12.26 -9.01
N LYS A 115 2.50 -12.98 -10.10
CA LYS A 115 2.81 -14.42 -10.04
C LYS A 115 3.91 -14.72 -9.03
N ARG A 116 4.88 -13.82 -8.87
CA ARG A 116 5.97 -13.94 -7.87
C ARG A 116 5.54 -13.86 -6.40
N TYR A 117 4.29 -13.50 -6.09
CA TYR A 117 3.76 -13.47 -4.72
C TYR A 117 2.61 -14.46 -4.51
N TYR A 118 2.03 -14.96 -5.61
CA TYR A 118 0.90 -15.88 -5.56
C TYR A 118 1.40 -17.32 -5.65
N HIS A 119 1.56 -17.95 -4.49
CA HIS A 119 1.98 -19.34 -4.36
C HIS A 119 0.96 -20.12 -3.51
N PRO A 120 -0.23 -20.40 -4.05
CA PRO A 120 -1.23 -21.17 -3.31
C PRO A 120 -0.74 -22.61 -3.09
N SER A 121 -0.96 -23.18 -1.90
CA SER A 121 -0.73 -24.61 -1.68
C SER A 121 -1.81 -25.44 -2.38
N ALA A 122 -1.46 -26.66 -2.79
CA ALA A 122 -2.43 -27.59 -3.37
C ALA A 122 -3.62 -27.84 -2.43
N GLU A 123 -3.36 -27.92 -1.12
CA GLU A 123 -4.39 -28.04 -0.08
C GLU A 123 -5.36 -26.86 -0.07
N LEU A 124 -4.86 -25.62 -0.15
CA LEU A 124 -5.70 -24.42 -0.22
C LEU A 124 -6.56 -24.40 -1.49
N LEU A 125 -6.03 -24.91 -2.61
CA LEU A 125 -6.78 -25.01 -3.86
C LEU A 125 -7.85 -26.10 -3.79
N ALA A 126 -7.55 -27.25 -3.20
CA ALA A 126 -8.50 -28.35 -3.04
C ALA A 126 -9.74 -27.91 -2.25
N ARG A 127 -9.56 -27.19 -1.13
CA ARG A 127 -10.66 -26.65 -0.31
C ARG A 127 -11.59 -25.66 -1.04
N LYS A 128 -11.25 -25.20 -2.24
CA LYS A 128 -12.08 -24.29 -3.05
C LYS A 128 -12.84 -24.99 -4.17
N LEU A 129 -12.59 -26.27 -4.41
CA LEU A 129 -13.26 -27.07 -5.44
C LEU A 129 -14.58 -27.66 -4.93
N ASP A 130 -14.71 -27.80 -3.62
CA ASP A 130 -15.93 -28.18 -2.89
C ASP A 130 -16.72 -26.94 -2.46
#